data_AF-A0A1J3DAT7-F1
#
_entry.id   AF-A0A1J3DAT7-F1
#
_cell.length_a   1.000
_cell.length_b   1.000
_cell.length_c   1.000
_cell.angle_alpha   90.00
_cell.angle_beta   90.00
_cell.angle_gamma   90.00
#
_symmetry.space_group_name_H-M   'P 1'
#
loop_
_entity.id
_entity.type
_entity.pdbx_description
1 polymer ?
#
loop_
_entity_poly.entity_id
_entity_poly.type
_entity_poly.pdbx_seq_one_letter_code
_entity_poly.pdbx_strand_id
1 'polypeptide(L)' 'AFTPSFDQVERCCSVCRREINNEYGGYSCTGKGCSYAAHSRCATQSNVWDGKDLENVPEEVEEEVEPFVRISSGIIQHF' A
#
# COMPACT_ATOMS: atom_id res chain seq x y z
N ALA A 1 24.90 -19.44 -7.55
CA ALA A 1 25.23 -18.03 -7.85
C ALA A 1 23.94 -17.24 -7.72
N PHE A 2 23.89 -16.28 -6.80
CA PHE A 2 22.73 -15.40 -6.65
C PHE A 2 22.91 -14.24 -7.62
N THR A 3 22.06 -14.19 -8.65
CA THR A 3 21.95 -13.03 -9.53
C THR A 3 20.96 -12.06 -8.90
N PRO A 4 21.40 -10.92 -8.34
CA PRO A 4 20.48 -9.92 -7.87
C PRO A 4 19.99 -9.15 -9.09
N SER A 5 18.88 -9.62 -9.67
CA SER A 5 18.15 -8.83 -10.65
C SER A 5 17.35 -7.78 -9.89
N PHE A 6 18.04 -6.73 -9.43
CA PHE A 6 17.36 -5.50 -9.06
C PHE A 6 17.02 -4.80 -10.37
N ASP A 7 15.83 -5.10 -10.91
CA ASP A 7 15.14 -4.08 -11.68
C ASP A 7 14.98 -2.89 -10.73
N GLN A 8 15.84 -1.89 -10.93
CA GLN A 8 15.91 -0.63 -10.20
C GLN A 8 14.65 0.17 -10.50
N VAL A 9 13.50 -0.28 -10.00
CA VAL A 9 12.42 0.65 -9.73
C VAL A 9 12.87 1.36 -8.46
N GLU A 10 13.28 2.62 -8.58
CA GLU A 10 13.43 3.51 -7.42
C GLU A 10 12.08 3.52 -6.68
N ARG A 11 11.95 2.67 -5.66
CA ARG A 11 10.69 2.53 -4.93
C ARG A 11 10.57 3.74 -4.04
N CYS A 12 9.69 4.66 -4.40
CA CYS A 12 9.34 5.79 -3.55
C CYS A 12 8.38 5.34 -2.46
N CYS A 13 8.64 5.75 -1.21
CA CYS A 13 7.74 5.52 -0.10
C CYS A 13 6.43 6.28 -0.33
N SER A 14 5.30 5.57 -0.36
CA SER A 14 3.97 6.15 -0.57
C SER A 14 3.55 7.11 0.55
N VAL A 15 4.17 7.02 1.74
CA VAL A 15 3.92 7.89 2.90
C VAL A 15 4.72 9.19 2.81
N CYS A 16 6.05 9.12 2.78
CA CYS A 16 6.91 10.32 2.85
C CYS A 16 7.38 10.84 1.48
N ARG A 17 7.05 10.13 0.39
CA ARG A 17 7.42 10.45 -1.00
C ARG A 17 8.92 10.53 -1.26
N ARG A 18 9.74 9.89 -0.41
CA ARG A 18 11.19 9.77 -0.57
C ARG A 18 11.56 8.36 -0.99
N GLU A 19 12.71 8.22 -1.63
CA GLU A 19 13.27 6.94 -2.04
C GLU A 19 13.45 5.98 -0.86
N ILE A 20 13.12 4.70 -1.07
CA ILE A 20 13.37 3.63 -0.11
C ILE A 20 14.80 3.13 -0.31
N ASN A 21 15.69 3.52 0.61
CA ASN A 21 17.00 2.92 0.73
C ASN A 21 16.86 1.51 1.36
N ASN A 22 17.44 0.51 0.70
CA ASN A 22 17.44 -0.89 1.15
C ASN A 22 18.10 -1.11 2.52
N GLU A 23 18.98 -0.20 2.97
CA GLU A 23 19.68 -0.31 4.27
C GLU A 23 18.74 -0.22 5.48
N TYR A 24 17.62 0.49 5.36
CA TYR A 24 16.70 0.75 6.47
C TYR A 24 15.43 -0.11 6.42
N GLY A 25 15.38 -1.05 5.47
CA GLY A 25 14.23 -1.90 5.22
C GLY A 25 13.01 -1.16 4.67
N GLY A 26 12.07 -1.95 4.16
CA GLY A 26 10.80 -1.44 3.68
C GLY A 26 9.84 -2.57 3.36
N TYR A 27 8.56 -2.21 3.29
CA TYR A 27 7.49 -3.11 2.88
C TYR A 27 7.09 -2.77 1.45
N SER A 28 6.80 -3.79 0.66
CA SER A 28 6.23 -3.64 -0.68
C SER A 28 5.05 -4.58 -0.84
N CYS A 29 3.99 -4.06 -1.45
CA CYS A 29 2.83 -4.83 -1.82
C CYS A 29 3.21 -5.94 -2.81
N THR A 30 2.74 -7.16 -2.59
CA THR A 30 3.02 -8.32 -3.45
C THR A 30 1.93 -8.55 -4.50
N GLY A 31 0.80 -7.82 -4.41
CA GLY A 31 -0.29 -7.87 -5.38
C GLY A 31 0.17 -7.45 -6.78
N LYS A 32 -0.28 -8.17 -7.80
CA LYS A 32 0.05 -7.84 -9.21
C LYS A 32 -0.45 -6.43 -9.54
N GLY A 33 0.44 -5.58 -10.08
CA GLY A 33 0.12 -4.19 -10.44
C GLY A 33 0.10 -3.21 -9.27
N CYS A 34 0.33 -3.68 -8.04
CA CYS A 34 0.40 -2.83 -6.86
C CYS A 34 1.80 -2.20 -6.75
N SER A 35 1.88 -0.88 -6.82
CA SER A 35 3.15 -0.14 -6.67
C SER A 35 3.38 0.41 -5.26
N TYR A 36 2.52 0.02 -4.29
CA TYR A 36 2.62 0.51 -2.93
C TYR A 36 3.88 -0.02 -2.24
N ALA A 37 4.67 0.90 -1.69
CA ALA A 37 5.85 0.60 -0.91
C ALA A 37 6.05 1.65 0.19
N ALA A 38 6.61 1.25 1.33
CA ALA A 38 6.88 2.17 2.43
C ALA A 38 8.16 1.81 3.17
N HIS A 39 8.89 2.81 3.69
CA HIS A 39 9.92 2.54 4.71
C HIS A 39 9.28 1.87 5.92
N SER A 40 10.01 0.99 6.61
CA SER A 40 9.47 0.34 7.80
C SER A 40 9.02 1.34 8.86
N ARG A 41 9.82 2.39 9.10
CA ARG A 41 9.45 3.49 10.02
C ARG A 41 8.21 4.26 9.55
N CYS A 42 7.99 4.38 8.25
CA CYS A 42 6.84 5.10 7.70
C CYS A 42 5.55 4.29 7.83
N ALA A 43 5.63 2.97 7.66
CA ALA A 43 4.50 2.08 7.85
C ALA A 43 4.05 2.00 9.31
N THR A 44 4.97 2.17 10.26
CA THR A 44 4.69 2.06 11.70
C THR A 44 4.57 3.40 12.45
N GLN A 45 4.46 4.54 11.75
CA GLN A 45 4.22 5.82 12.43
C GLN A 45 2.85 5.80 13.09
N SER A 46 2.73 6.38 14.29
CA SER A 46 1.48 6.36 15.07
C SER A 46 0.30 7.10 14.42
N ASN A 47 0.57 7.96 13.43
CA ASN A 47 -0.44 8.62 12.61
C ASN A 47 -0.80 7.82 11.34
N VAL A 48 -0.15 6.68 11.11
CA VAL A 48 -0.36 5.77 9.97
C VAL A 48 -0.92 4.43 10.45
N TRP A 49 -0.37 3.89 11.54
CA TRP A 49 -0.76 2.62 12.14
C TRP A 49 -1.11 2.82 13.61
N ASP A 50 -2.19 2.18 14.07
CA ASP A 50 -2.68 2.27 15.44
C ASP A 50 -1.92 1.37 16.43
N GLY A 51 -0.92 0.62 15.94
CA GLY A 51 -0.07 -0.25 16.74
C GLY A 51 -0.74 -1.56 17.16
N LYS A 52 -1.96 -1.83 16.70
CA LYS A 52 -2.63 -3.10 16.98
C LYS A 52 -2.17 -4.16 16.00
N ASP A 53 -1.69 -5.26 16.56
CA ASP A 53 -1.43 -6.46 15.80
C ASP A 53 -2.74 -7.22 15.56
N LEU A 54 -2.98 -7.61 14.31
CA LEU A 54 -4.19 -8.31 13.88
C LEU A 54 -3.88 -9.77 13.48
N GLU A 55 -2.75 -10.32 13.92
CA GLU A 55 -2.44 -11.73 13.67
C GLU A 55 -3.53 -12.62 14.27
N ASN A 56 -4.07 -13.55 13.47
CA ASN A 56 -5.21 -14.42 13.82
C ASN A 56 -6.56 -13.72 13.98
N VAL A 57 -6.66 -12.43 13.71
CA VAL A 57 -7.95 -11.75 13.55
C VAL A 57 -8.41 -11.99 12.11
N PRO A 58 -9.63 -12.51 11.88
CA PRO A 58 -10.17 -12.63 10.53
C PRO A 58 -10.18 -11.27 9.85
N GLU A 59 -9.72 -11.21 8.60
CA GLU A 59 -9.86 -10.00 7.79
C GLU A 59 -11.35 -9.62 7.71
N GLU A 60 -11.62 -8.33 7.80
CA GLU A 60 -12.97 -7.83 7.57
C GLU A 60 -13.35 -8.15 6.13
N VAL A 61 -14.53 -8.73 5.94
CA VAL A 61 -15.05 -8.97 4.59
C VAL A 61 -15.33 -7.60 3.99
N GLU A 62 -14.49 -7.15 3.06
CA GLU A 62 -14.76 -5.96 2.28
C GLU A 62 -16.05 -6.22 1.49
N GLU A 63 -17.13 -5.53 1.85
CA GLU A 63 -18.25 -5.41 0.94
C GLU A 63 -17.74 -4.63 -0.28
N GLU A 64 -17.73 -5.26 -1.46
CA GLU A 64 -17.46 -4.58 -2.72
C GLU A 64 -18.59 -3.59 -3.02
N VAL A 65 -18.58 -2.46 -2.32
CA VAL A 65 -19.47 -1.34 -2.58
C VAL A 65 -18.78 -0.46 -3.60
N GLU A 66 -19.44 -0.23 -4.74
CA GLU A 66 -18.92 0.72 -5.72
C GLU A 66 -18.73 2.09 -5.03
N PRO A 67 -17.56 2.74 -5.19
CA PRO A 67 -17.27 4.01 -4.53
C PRO A 67 -18.08 5.19 -5.12
N PHE A 68 -19.03 4.88 -6.00
CA PHE A 68 -19.93 5.82 -6.64
C PHE A 68 -21.24 5.14 -7.03
N VAL A 69 -22.25 5.95 -7.30
CA VAL A 69 -23.46 5.52 -8.02
C VAL A 69 -23.58 6.26 -9.33
N ARG A 70 -24.08 5.57 -10.36
CA ARG A 70 -24.32 6.18 -11.67
C ARG A 70 -25.70 6.82 -11.70
N ILE A 71 -25.74 8.15 -11.65
CA ILE A 71 -26.99 8.91 -11.64
C ILE A 71 -27.50 9.23 -13.06
N SER A 72 -26.63 9.21 -14.06
CA SER A 72 -27.02 9.30 -15.48
C SER A 72 -25.91 8.79 -16.42
N SER A 73 -26.17 8.82 -17.73
CA SER A 73 -25.18 8.40 -18.73
C SER A 73 -23.92 9.28 -18.67
N GLY A 74 -22.84 8.74 -18.11
CA GLY A 74 -21.56 9.42 -17.99
C GLY A 74 -21.41 10.29 -16.75
N ILE A 75 -22.43 10.35 -15.87
CA ILE A 75 -22.37 11.08 -14.60
C ILE A 75 -22.44 10.10 -13.45
N ILE A 76 -21.43 10.15 -12.60
CA ILE A 76 -21.33 9.40 -11.34
C ILE A 76 -21.38 10.37 -10.17
N GLN A 77 -21.90 9.89 -9.03
CA GLN A 77 -21.85 10.58 -7.76
C GLN A 77 -21.00 9.75 -6.80
N HIS A 78 -19.88 10.33 -6.36
CA HIS A 78 -19.07 9.78 -5.28
C HIS A 78 -19.72 10.03 -3.92
N PHE A 79 -19.52 9.11 -2.99
CA PHE A 79 -19.95 9.21 -1.60
C PHE A 79 -18.95 9.97 -0.73
#